data_AF-A0AAD3G8F1-F1
#
_entry.id   AF-A0AAD3G8F1-F1
#
_cell.length_a   1.000
_cell.length_b   1.000
_cell.length_c   1.000
_cell.angle_alpha   90.00
_cell.angle_beta   90.00
_cell.angle_gamma   90.00
#
_symmetry.space_group_name_H-M   'P 1'
#
loop_
_entity.id
_entity.type
_entity.pdbx_description
1 polymer ?
#
loop_
_entity_poly.entity_id
_entity_poly.type
_entity_poly.pdbx_seq_one_letter_code
_entity_poly.pdbx_strand_id
1 'polypeptide(L)'
;MNQGRYEQQKPNENNRYWIAEINLFLGVWQGTKAEFTTNWLRWWDKSGNLLLWGSERVAQTEYQLEQERMLRQKLAEKLRELGVEPETL
;
A
#
# COMPACT_ATOMS: atom_id res chain seq x y z
N MET A 1 -1.05 -27.99 -16.36
CA MET A 1 -2.44 -28.06 -15.86
C MET A 1 -2.38 -28.54 -14.41
N ASN A 2 -2.31 -27.63 -13.43
CA ASN A 2 -2.32 -28.03 -12.02
C ASN A 2 -3.77 -28.33 -11.60
N GLN A 3 -3.97 -29.59 -11.23
CA GLN A 3 -5.26 -30.29 -11.10
C GLN A 3 -6.06 -29.90 -9.84
N GLY A 4 -6.32 -28.61 -9.60
CA GLY A 4 -7.24 -28.16 -8.53
C GLY A 4 -6.96 -28.72 -7.13
N ARG A 5 -5.74 -29.20 -6.88
CA ARG A 5 -5.33 -29.75 -5.59
C ARG A 5 -4.84 -28.61 -4.73
N TYR A 6 -5.43 -28.50 -3.55
CA TYR A 6 -4.95 -27.59 -2.52
C TYR A 6 -3.54 -28.02 -2.11
N GLU A 7 -2.54 -27.20 -2.45
CA GLU A 7 -1.19 -27.31 -1.90
C GLU A 7 -1.10 -26.43 -0.66
N GLN A 8 -0.94 -27.06 0.50
CA GLN A 8 -0.72 -26.33 1.75
C GLN A 8 0.65 -25.66 1.69
N GLN A 9 0.66 -24.35 1.52
CA GLN A 9 1.89 -23.59 1.61
C GLN A 9 2.39 -23.51 3.05
N LYS A 10 3.71 -23.40 3.21
CA LYS A 10 4.29 -23.13 4.53
C LYS A 10 4.14 -21.65 4.86
N PRO A 11 3.64 -21.29 6.06
CA PRO A 11 3.65 -19.90 6.49
C PRO A 11 5.09 -19.44 6.73
N ASN A 12 5.31 -18.14 6.54
CA ASN A 12 6.53 -17.45 6.95
C ASN A 12 6.57 -17.28 8.49
N GLU A 13 7.67 -16.77 9.04
CA GLU A 13 7.90 -16.55 10.49
C GLU A 13 6.78 -15.78 11.21
N ASN A 14 6.03 -14.96 10.47
CA ASN A 14 4.90 -14.19 10.97
C ASN A 14 3.53 -14.85 10.77
N ASN A 15 3.50 -16.16 10.51
CA ASN A 15 2.29 -16.94 10.22
C ASN A 15 1.52 -16.44 8.96
N ARG A 16 2.26 -16.04 7.91
CA ARG A 16 1.74 -15.47 6.65
C ARG A 16 2.10 -16.34 5.44
N TYR A 17 1.18 -16.52 4.51
CA TYR A 17 1.29 -17.35 3.31
C TYR A 17 1.53 -16.47 2.08
N TRP A 18 2.54 -16.79 1.27
CA TRP A 18 2.87 -16.00 0.08
C TRP A 18 2.07 -16.44 -1.15
N ILE A 19 1.28 -15.54 -1.73
CA ILE A 19 0.52 -15.82 -2.95
C ILE A 19 1.19 -15.11 -4.12
N ALA A 20 2.04 -15.84 -4.83
CA ALA A 20 2.84 -15.32 -5.94
C ALA A 20 1.98 -14.75 -7.10
N GLU A 21 0.79 -15.32 -7.34
CA GLU A 21 -0.13 -14.88 -8.41
C GLU A 21 -0.58 -13.42 -8.24
N ILE A 22 -0.69 -12.96 -6.99
CA ILE A 22 -1.10 -11.59 -6.66
C ILE A 22 0.04 -10.78 -6.01
N ASN A 23 1.21 -11.39 -5.81
CA ASN A 23 2.37 -10.82 -5.11
C ASN A 23 2.05 -10.28 -3.70
N LEU A 24 1.19 -10.98 -2.95
CA LEU A 24 0.78 -10.59 -1.61
C LEU A 24 0.93 -11.73 -0.60
N PHE A 25 1.18 -11.36 0.65
CA PHE A 25 1.09 -12.27 1.79
C PHE A 25 -0.33 -12.27 2.36
N LEU A 26 -0.89 -13.46 2.60
CA LEU A 26 -2.12 -13.65 3.36
C LEU A 26 -1.78 -14.11 4.78
N GLY A 27 -2.34 -13.48 5.78
CA GLY A 27 -2.03 -13.82 7.18
C GLY A 27 -3.18 -13.52 8.13
N VAL A 28 -2.97 -13.85 9.39
CA VAL A 28 -3.93 -13.58 10.45
C VAL A 28 -3.57 -12.27 11.13
N TRP A 29 -4.53 -11.35 11.19
CA TRP A 29 -4.44 -10.08 11.90
C TRP A 29 -5.49 -10.07 13.01
N GLN A 30 -5.03 -9.93 14.25
CA GLN A 30 -5.91 -9.82 15.40
C GLN A 30 -6.37 -8.36 15.54
N GLY A 31 -7.68 -8.14 15.51
CA GLY A 31 -8.21 -6.80 15.74
C GLY A 31 -9.73 -6.74 15.73
N THR A 32 -10.25 -5.54 15.99
CA THR A 32 -11.67 -5.28 16.11
C THR A 32 -12.20 -4.72 14.80
N LYS A 33 -13.18 -5.40 14.20
CA LYS A 33 -13.91 -4.89 13.04
C LYS A 33 -15.40 -5.12 13.24
N ALA A 34 -16.20 -4.08 13.02
CA ALA A 34 -17.66 -4.15 13.14
C ALA A 34 -18.10 -4.76 14.49
N GLU A 35 -17.47 -4.29 15.58
CA GLU A 35 -17.72 -4.75 16.96
C GLU A 35 -17.24 -6.18 17.29
N PHE A 36 -16.67 -6.90 16.32
CA PHE A 36 -16.08 -8.23 16.53
C PHE A 36 -14.56 -8.16 16.63
N THR A 37 -14.04 -8.46 17.82
CA THR A 37 -12.61 -8.66 18.06
C THR A 37 -12.25 -10.12 17.82
N THR A 38 -11.62 -10.39 16.68
CA THR A 38 -11.23 -11.76 16.32
C THR A 38 -9.99 -11.76 15.42
N ASN A 39 -9.57 -12.97 15.07
CA ASN A 39 -8.52 -13.25 14.12
C ASN A 39 -9.07 -13.10 12.70
N TRP A 40 -8.79 -11.95 12.07
CA TRP A 40 -9.20 -11.67 10.69
C TRP A 40 -8.13 -12.09 9.71
N LEU A 41 -8.54 -12.55 8.53
CA LEU A 41 -7.61 -12.72 7.42
C LEU A 41 -7.34 -11.36 6.77
N ARG A 42 -6.06 -11.04 6.56
CA ARG A 42 -5.60 -9.79 5.97
C ARG A 42 -4.56 -10.03 4.88
N TRP A 43 -4.33 -8.98 4.10
CA TRP A 43 -3.30 -8.96 3.07
C TRP A 43 -2.14 -8.08 3.51
N TRP A 44 -0.91 -8.50 3.20
CA TRP A 44 0.32 -7.76 3.42
C TRP A 44 1.10 -7.67 2.11
N ASP A 45 1.77 -6.55 1.90
CA ASP A 45 2.72 -6.33 0.82
C ASP A 45 4.02 -7.13 1.04
N LYS A 46 4.82 -7.28 -0.03
CA LYS A 46 6.16 -7.89 0.01
C LYS A 46 7.09 -7.30 1.08
N SER A 47 6.90 -6.02 1.40
CA SER A 47 7.69 -5.29 2.40
C SER A 47 7.22 -5.57 3.83
N GLY A 48 6.19 -6.40 4.02
CA GLY A 48 5.62 -6.71 5.33
C GLY A 48 4.60 -5.69 5.84
N ASN A 49 4.24 -4.70 5.02
CA ASN A 49 3.23 -3.69 5.34
C ASN A 49 1.82 -4.24 5.16
N LEU A 50 0.93 -3.99 6.13
CA LEU A 50 -0.48 -4.36 6.04
C LEU A 50 -1.15 -3.55 4.92
N LEU A 51 -1.83 -4.21 3.99
CA LEU A 51 -2.67 -3.51 3.02
C LEU A 51 -3.90 -2.96 3.74
N LEU A 52 -3.93 -1.64 3.89
CA LEU A 52 -5.08 -0.89 4.39
C LEU A 52 -6.29 -1.12 3.47
N TRP A 53 -7.50 -0.95 3.99
CA TRP A 53 -8.72 -1.17 3.20
C TRP A 53 -8.73 -0.19 2.01
N GLY A 54 -9.37 -0.56 0.89
CA GLY A 54 -9.41 0.29 -0.31
C GLY A 54 -9.84 1.74 -0.03
N SER A 55 -10.67 1.96 0.98
CA SER A 55 -11.09 3.27 1.49
C SER A 55 -9.95 4.10 2.11
N GLU A 56 -8.98 3.48 2.78
CA GLU A 56 -7.81 4.18 3.34
C GLU A 56 -6.76 4.49 2.27
N ARG A 57 -6.69 3.66 1.21
CA ARG A 57 -5.75 3.84 0.09
C ARG A 57 -6.03 5.10 -0.74
N VAL A 58 -7.31 5.47 -0.89
CA VAL A 58 -7.70 6.69 -1.60
C VAL A 58 -7.23 7.93 -0.83
N ALA A 59 -7.46 7.98 0.49
CA ALA A 59 -7.03 9.10 1.31
C ALA A 59 -5.50 9.29 1.33
N GLN A 60 -4.74 8.19 1.35
CA GLN A 60 -3.27 8.26 1.37
C GLN A 60 -2.70 8.68 0.01
N THR A 61 -3.32 8.28 -1.10
CA THR A 61 -2.88 8.66 -2.46
C THR A 61 -3.17 10.13 -2.71
N GLU A 62 -4.35 10.61 -2.31
CA GLU A 62 -4.72 12.03 -2.39
C GLU A 62 -3.73 12.90 -1.59
N TYR A 63 -3.41 12.50 -0.35
CA TYR A 63 -2.47 13.24 0.49
C TYR A 63 -1.06 13.34 -0.13
N GLN A 64 -0.54 12.25 -0.72
CA GLN A 64 0.76 12.27 -1.38
C GLN A 64 0.76 13.11 -2.66
N LEU A 65 -0.31 13.03 -3.45
CA LEU A 65 -0.45 13.83 -4.66
C LEU A 65 -0.54 15.33 -4.33
N GLU A 66 -1.21 15.68 -3.23
CA GLU A 66 -1.36 17.06 -2.79
C GLU A 66 -0.07 17.63 -2.19
N GLN A 67 0.67 16.82 -1.43
CA GLN A 67 2.03 17.16 -0.98
C GLN A 67 2.97 17.40 -2.17
N GLU A 68 2.97 16.51 -3.16
CA GLU A 68 3.83 16.66 -4.34
C GLU A 68 3.45 17.89 -5.18
N ARG A 69 2.15 18.18 -5.33
CA ARG A 69 1.67 19.41 -5.98
C ARG A 69 2.11 20.66 -5.23
N MET A 70 1.99 20.68 -3.91
CA MET A 70 2.40 21.83 -3.10
C MET A 70 3.90 22.07 -3.17
N LEU A 71 4.70 20.99 -3.15
CA LEU A 71 6.15 21.07 -3.30
C LEU A 71 6.55 21.55 -4.70
N ARG A 72 5.91 21.03 -5.76
CA ARG A 72 6.12 21.51 -7.14
C ARG A 72 5.75 22.98 -7.30
N GLN A 73 4.64 23.44 -6.71
CA GLN A 73 4.24 24.85 -6.77
C GLN A 73 5.25 25.75 -6.07
N LYS A 74 5.67 25.41 -4.84
CA LYS A 74 6.70 26.18 -4.12
C LYS A 74 8.04 26.20 -4.85
N LEU A 75 8.40 25.10 -5.49
CA LEU A 75 9.63 25.02 -6.28
C LEU A 75 9.53 25.88 -7.54
N ALA A 76 8.41 25.83 -8.26
CA ALA A 76 8.16 26.66 -9.44
C ALA A 76 8.11 28.16 -9.11
N GLU A 77 7.53 28.52 -7.95
CA GLU A 77 7.51 29.90 -7.46
C GLU A 77 8.92 30.40 -7.13
N LYS A 78 9.72 29.62 -6.39
CA LYS A 78 11.12 29.95 -6.13
C LYS A 78 11.97 30.05 -7.40
N LEU A 79 11.72 29.21 -8.39
CA LEU A 79 12.42 29.28 -9.68
C LEU A 79 12.05 30.55 -10.45
N ARG A 80 10.78 30.96 -10.43
CA ARG A 80 10.31 32.24 -10.98
C ARG A 80 10.90 33.44 -10.24
N GLU A 81 10.99 33.41 -8.91
CA GLU A 81 11.65 34.46 -8.12
C GLU A 81 13.15 34.58 -8.46
N LEU A 82 13.78 33.48 -8.84
CA LEU A 82 15.18 33.44 -9.30
C LEU A 82 15.35 33.78 -10.79
N GLY A 83 14.26 34.15 -11.48
CA GLY A 83 14.28 34.55 -12.89
C GLY A 83 14.42 33.40 -13.90
N VAL A 84 14.19 32.15 -13.46
CA VAL A 84 14.23 30.95 -14.30
C VAL A 84 12.81 30.52 -14.61
N GLU A 85 12.45 30.43 -15.89
CA GLU A 85 11.11 29.98 -16.31
C GLU A 85 10.97 28.46 -16.13
N PRO A 86 10.10 27.97 -15.22
CA PRO A 86 10.04 26.55 -14.86
C PRO A 86 9.44 25.64 -15.96
N GLU A 87 8.97 26.19 -17.08
CA GLU A 87 8.37 25.47 -18.21
C GLU A 87 9.38 25.14 -19.33
N THR A 88 10.68 25.43 -19.16
CA THR A 88 11.72 25.17 -20.18
C THR A 88 12.62 23.96 -19.92
N LEU A 89 12.27 23.07 -18.98
CA LEU A 89 12.99 21.82 -18.69
C LEU A 89 12.12 20.58 -18.87
#